data_AF-A0A1I0A4R5-F1
#
_entry.id   AF-A0A1I0A4R5-F1
#
_cell.length_a   1.000
_cell.length_b   1.000
_cell.length_c   1.000
_cell.angle_alpha   90.00
_cell.angle_beta   90.00
_cell.angle_gamma   90.00
#
_symmetry.space_group_name_H-M   'P 1'
#
loop_
_entity.id
_entity.type
_entity.pdbx_description
1 polymer ?
#
loop_
_entity_poly.entity_id
_entity_poly.type
_entity_poly.pdbx_seq_one_letter_code
_entity_poly.pdbx_strand_id
1 'polypeptide(L)'
;MSNFFEELKKRLQVWHEERAARIEDRRQAELDAEARVAVQVMEYGGELFACVNGIPLFGVSDLKGTLPEAVAHARRNYKDWKEEKLWERNGTTRVSTVS
;
A
#
# COMPACT_ATOMS: atom_id res chain seq x y z
N MET A 1 -0.17 -52.49 -16.21
CA MET A 1 -0.58 -51.63 -15.07
C MET A 1 0.35 -50.44 -14.85
N SER A 2 1.61 -50.48 -15.29
CA SER A 2 2.59 -49.40 -15.08
C SER A 2 2.27 -48.09 -15.81
N ASN A 3 1.73 -48.15 -17.04
CA ASN A 3 1.42 -46.94 -17.83
C ASN A 3 0.31 -46.07 -17.22
N PHE A 4 -0.68 -46.68 -16.55
CA PHE A 4 -1.78 -45.96 -15.92
C PHE A 4 -1.30 -45.16 -14.70
N PHE A 5 -0.43 -45.74 -13.88
CA PHE A 5 0.15 -45.06 -12.71
C PHE A 5 1.07 -43.91 -13.11
N GLU A 6 1.87 -44.09 -14.17
CA GLU A 6 2.74 -43.02 -14.70
C GLU A 6 1.94 -41.85 -15.27
N GLU A 7 0.83 -42.12 -15.96
CA GLU A 7 -0.04 -41.08 -16.49
C GLU A 7 -0.80 -40.34 -15.38
N LEU A 8 -1.25 -41.06 -14.34
CA LEU A 8 -1.87 -40.45 -13.16
C LEU A 8 -0.88 -39.53 -12.43
N LYS A 9 0.38 -39.95 -12.31
CA LYS A 9 1.44 -39.20 -11.64
C LYS A 9 1.79 -37.91 -12.41
N LYS A 10 1.84 -37.97 -13.73
CA LYS A 10 2.03 -36.78 -14.58
C LYS A 10 0.86 -35.79 -14.45
N ARG A 11 -0.39 -36.25 -14.43
CA ARG A 11 -1.56 -35.39 -14.27
C ARG A 11 -1.62 -34.75 -12.88
N LEU A 12 -1.26 -35.48 -11.84
CA LEU A 12 -1.12 -34.94 -10.47
C LEU A 12 -0.02 -33.90 -10.39
N GLN A 13 1.12 -34.13 -11.04
CA GLN A 13 2.23 -33.18 -11.07
C GLN A 13 1.84 -31.87 -11.77
N VAL A 14 1.22 -31.94 -12.95
CA VAL A 14 0.69 -30.76 -13.66
C VAL A 14 -0.36 -30.04 -12.80
N TRP A 15 -1.25 -30.78 -12.13
CA TRP A 15 -2.25 -30.19 -11.24
C TRP A 15 -1.62 -29.44 -10.06
N HIS A 16 -0.53 -29.95 -9.47
CA HIS A 16 0.21 -29.27 -8.41
C HIS A 16 0.90 -28.00 -8.93
N GLU A 17 1.50 -28.05 -10.11
CA GLU A 17 2.16 -26.91 -10.76
C GLU A 17 1.15 -25.80 -11.08
N GLU A 18 0.00 -26.14 -11.69
CA GLU A 18 -1.08 -25.18 -11.95
C GLU A 18 -1.73 -24.65 -10.66
N ARG A 19 -1.81 -25.47 -9.62
CA ARG A 19 -2.36 -25.04 -8.32
C ARG A 19 -1.40 -24.09 -7.61
N ALA A 20 -0.10 -24.32 -7.71
CA ALA A 20 0.91 -23.40 -7.21
C ALA A 20 0.85 -22.06 -7.96
N ALA A 21 0.75 -22.10 -9.30
CA ALA A 21 0.59 -20.90 -10.13
C ALA A 21 -0.68 -20.11 -9.75
N ARG A 22 -1.82 -20.78 -9.60
CA ARG A 22 -3.08 -20.13 -9.17
C ARG A 22 -3.01 -19.51 -7.77
N ILE A 23 -2.24 -20.10 -6.85
CA ILE A 23 -2.02 -19.53 -5.52
C ILE A 23 -1.12 -18.29 -5.61
N GLU A 24 -0.08 -18.33 -6.44
CA GLU A 24 0.83 -17.21 -6.65
C GLU A 24 0.13 -16.04 -7.36
N ASP A 25 -0.63 -16.31 -8.43
CA ASP A 25 -1.42 -15.31 -9.14
C ASP A 25 -2.45 -14.64 -8.22
N ARG A 26 -3.09 -15.44 -7.35
CA ARG A 26 -4.01 -14.90 -6.34
C ARG A 26 -3.30 -14.00 -5.34
N ARG A 27 -2.10 -14.40 -4.87
CA ARG A 27 -1.29 -13.57 -3.97
C ARG A 27 -0.86 -12.27 -4.63
N GLN A 28 -0.44 -12.31 -5.89
CA GLN A 28 -0.10 -11.09 -6.64
C GLN A 28 -1.32 -10.19 -6.83
N ALA A 29 -2.50 -10.75 -7.14
CA ALA A 29 -3.73 -9.98 -7.26
C ALA A 29 -4.16 -9.34 -5.92
N GLU A 30 -3.98 -10.06 -4.81
CA GLU A 30 -4.23 -9.53 -3.46
C GLU A 30 -3.26 -8.39 -3.12
N LEU A 31 -1.96 -8.54 -3.43
CA LEU A 31 -0.95 -7.49 -3.25
C LEU A 31 -1.19 -6.26 -4.14
N ASP A 32 -1.61 -6.46 -5.38
CA ASP A 32 -1.97 -5.36 -6.28
C ASP A 32 -3.20 -4.59 -5.77
N ALA A 33 -4.19 -5.30 -5.23
CA ALA A 33 -5.34 -4.67 -4.60
C ALA A 33 -4.94 -3.87 -3.36
N GLU A 34 -4.07 -4.42 -2.52
CA GLU A 34 -3.51 -3.71 -1.36
C GLU A 34 -2.72 -2.48 -1.79
N ALA A 35 -1.86 -2.60 -2.79
CA ALA A 35 -1.06 -1.49 -3.31
C ALA A 35 -1.92 -0.35 -3.85
N ARG A 36 -3.03 -0.66 -4.54
CA ARG A 36 -3.98 0.36 -5.04
C ARG A 36 -4.72 1.10 -3.94
N VAL A 37 -4.95 0.45 -2.81
CA VAL A 37 -5.59 1.06 -1.64
C VAL A 37 -4.57 1.85 -0.81
N ALA A 38 -3.37 1.31 -0.65
CA ALA A 38 -2.30 1.92 0.14
C ALA A 38 -1.67 3.11 -0.59
N VAL A 39 -1.33 2.97 -1.87
CA VAL A 39 -0.65 3.99 -2.67
C VAL A 39 -1.68 4.73 -3.51
N GLN A 40 -1.98 5.97 -3.12
CA GLN A 40 -3.07 6.74 -3.69
C GLN A 40 -2.66 8.18 -3.96
N VAL A 41 -3.35 8.85 -4.88
CA VAL A 41 -3.21 10.30 -5.09
C VAL A 41 -4.36 10.99 -4.36
N MET A 42 -4.03 11.97 -3.52
CA MET A 42 -5.03 12.75 -2.77
C MET A 42 -4.76 14.23 -2.88
N GLU A 43 -5.80 15.03 -2.70
CA GLU A 43 -5.70 16.48 -2.59
C GLU A 43 -5.62 16.91 -1.12
N TYR A 44 -4.61 17.71 -0.79
CA TYR A 44 -4.46 18.37 0.50
C TYR A 44 -4.24 19.86 0.26
N GLY A 45 -5.13 20.70 0.80
CA GLY A 45 -4.98 22.17 0.72
C GLY A 45 -4.95 22.74 -0.71
N GLY A 46 -5.58 22.07 -1.68
CA GLY A 46 -5.57 22.47 -3.09
C GLY A 46 -4.41 21.91 -3.93
N GLU A 47 -3.53 21.10 -3.33
CA GLU A 47 -2.39 20.49 -4.01
C GLU A 47 -2.50 18.96 -4.02
N LEU A 48 -2.04 18.33 -5.12
CA LEU A 48 -2.04 16.88 -5.28
C LEU A 48 -0.78 16.25 -4.70
N PHE A 49 -0.97 15.21 -3.89
CA PHE A 49 0.10 14.43 -3.28
C PHE A 49 -0.02 12.95 -3.63
N ALA A 50 1.12 12.30 -3.84
CA ALA A 50 1.26 10.86 -3.75
C ALA A 50 1.33 10.48 -2.25
N CYS A 51 0.41 9.62 -1.86
CA CYS A 51 0.18 9.22 -0.48
C CYS A 51 0.43 7.72 -0.30
N VAL A 52 0.85 7.35 0.90
CA VAL A 52 0.89 5.95 1.35
C VAL A 52 0.04 5.83 2.61
N ASN A 53 -0.95 4.93 2.59
CA ASN A 53 -1.91 4.71 3.67
C ASN A 53 -2.58 6.00 4.15
N GLY A 54 -2.93 6.89 3.23
CA GLY A 54 -3.54 8.19 3.54
C GLY A 54 -2.59 9.23 4.13
N ILE A 55 -1.28 8.99 4.08
CA ILE A 55 -0.26 9.96 4.52
C ILE A 55 0.34 10.64 3.29
N PRO A 56 0.23 11.98 3.15
CA PRO A 56 0.82 12.70 2.03
C PRO A 56 2.34 12.69 2.11
N LEU A 57 3.00 12.18 1.07
CA LEU A 57 4.47 12.10 1.02
C LEU A 57 5.03 13.07 -0.01
N PHE A 58 4.69 12.92 -1.28
CA PHE A 58 5.32 13.69 -2.37
C PHE A 58 4.29 14.54 -3.10
N GLY A 59 4.54 15.83 -3.22
CA GLY A 59 3.75 16.74 -4.04
C GLY A 59 4.21 16.71 -5.50
N VAL A 60 3.42 17.31 -6.40
CA VAL A 60 3.78 17.47 -7.82
C VAL A 60 5.10 18.23 -8.00
N SER A 61 5.41 19.17 -7.10
CA SER A 61 6.68 19.92 -7.10
C SER A 61 7.89 19.03 -6.89
N ASP A 62 7.77 17.97 -6.07
CA ASP A 62 8.87 17.08 -5.72
C ASP A 62 9.30 16.19 -6.89
N LEU A 63 8.42 16.00 -7.89
CA LEU A 63 8.70 15.24 -9.10
C LEU A 63 9.70 15.93 -10.04
N LYS A 64 9.90 17.24 -9.88
CA LYS A 64 10.83 18.05 -10.69
C LYS A 64 12.17 18.28 -10.00
N GLY A 65 12.28 17.95 -8.72
CA GLY A 65 13.48 18.12 -7.91
C GLY A 65 14.40 16.89 -7.94
N THR A 66 15.43 16.90 -7.09
CA THR A 66 16.28 15.72 -6.91
C THR A 66 15.65 14.73 -5.93
N LEU A 67 15.98 13.43 -6.08
CA LEU A 67 15.47 12.40 -5.17
C LEU A 67 15.79 12.67 -3.69
N PRO A 68 16.99 13.14 -3.29
CA PRO A 68 17.28 13.51 -1.90
C PRO A 68 16.39 14.65 -1.38
N GLU A 69 16.12 15.66 -2.20
CA GLU A 69 15.21 16.75 -1.85
C GLU A 69 13.79 16.22 -1.66
N ALA A 70 13.25 15.48 -2.63
CA ALA A 70 11.93 14.87 -2.53
C ALA A 70 11.77 14.04 -1.24
N VAL A 71 12.78 13.27 -0.85
CA VAL A 71 12.78 12.50 0.41
C VAL A 71 12.79 13.41 1.64
N ALA A 72 13.53 14.51 1.62
CA ALA A 72 13.52 15.50 2.72
C ALA A 72 12.15 16.17 2.85
N HIS A 73 11.51 16.50 1.73
CA HIS A 73 10.14 17.02 1.68
C HIS A 73 9.13 16.01 2.24
N ALA A 74 9.18 14.75 1.82
CA ALA A 74 8.29 13.71 2.32
C ALA A 74 8.43 13.47 3.84
N ARG A 75 9.64 13.56 4.39
CA ARG A 75 9.86 13.46 5.86
C ARG A 75 9.19 14.60 6.62
N ARG A 76 9.23 15.82 6.07
CA ARG A 76 8.54 16.99 6.66
C ARG A 76 7.03 16.79 6.61
N ASN A 77 6.48 16.45 5.44
CA ASN A 77 5.05 16.20 5.26
C ASN A 77 4.53 15.11 6.22
N TYR A 78 5.28 14.03 6.39
CA TYR A 78 4.96 12.99 7.37
C TYR A 78 4.92 13.51 8.81
N LYS A 79 5.90 14.34 9.20
CA LYS A 79 5.99 14.93 10.54
C LYS A 79 4.80 15.85 10.80
N ASP A 80 4.48 16.72 9.84
CA ASP A 80 3.40 17.70 9.95
C ASP A 80 2.04 17.00 10.05
N TRP A 81 1.79 15.99 9.20
CA TRP A 81 0.60 15.15 9.29
C TRP A 81 0.47 14.44 10.65
N LYS A 82 1.59 13.94 11.20
CA LYS A 82 1.60 13.28 12.51
C LYS A 82 1.21 14.25 13.63
N GLU A 83 1.72 15.49 13.57
CA GLU A 83 1.39 16.55 14.52
C GLU A 83 -0.09 16.94 14.45
N GLU A 84 -0.64 17.11 13.24
CA GLU A 84 -2.06 17.38 13.04
C GLU A 84 -2.94 16.26 13.62
N LYS A 85 -2.63 14.99 13.34
CA LYS A 85 -3.39 13.85 13.88
C LYS A 85 -3.31 13.74 15.40
N LEU A 86 -2.15 14.05 15.98
CA LEU A 86 -2.00 14.11 17.44
C LEU A 86 -2.81 15.26 18.04
N TRP A 87 -2.86 16.41 17.37
CA TRP A 87 -3.66 17.54 17.78
C TRP A 87 -5.17 17.24 17.73
N GLU A 88 -5.67 16.67 16.63
CA GLU A 88 -7.07 16.24 16.49
C GLU A 88 -7.50 15.29 17.64
N ARG A 89 -6.63 14.32 17.98
CA ARG A 89 -6.87 13.35 19.05
C ARG A 89 -6.92 14.01 20.44
N ASN A 90 -6.00 14.93 20.71
CA ASN A 90 -5.92 15.64 21.99
C ASN A 90 -7.02 16.69 22.14
N GLY A 91 -7.40 17.37 21.06
CA GLY A 91 -8.53 18.31 21.03
C GLY A 91 -9.86 17.63 21.30
N THR A 92 -10.10 16.47 20.68
CA THR A 92 -11.31 15.66 20.92
C THR A 92 -11.40 15.18 22.37
N THR A 93 -10.28 14.74 22.95
CA THR A 93 -10.24 14.27 24.36
C THR A 93 -10.51 15.41 25.35
N ARG A 94 -10.02 16.63 25.08
CA ARG A 94 -10.27 17.80 25.93
C ARG A 94 -11.72 18.27 25.88
N VAL A 95 -12.38 18.19 24.74
CA VAL A 95 -13.81 18.55 24.61
C VAL A 95 -14.70 17.56 25.37
N SER A 96 -14.40 16.26 25.31
CA SER A 96 -15.18 15.21 26.01
C SER A 96 -15.03 15.20 27.53
N THR A 97 -14.08 15.94 28.10
CA THR A 97 -13.84 15.99 29.56
C THR A 97 -14.53 17.20 30.22
N VAL A 98 -15.13 18.10 29.44
CA VAL A 98 -15.78 19.33 29.92
C VAL A 98 -17.32 19.26 29.71
N SER A 99 -17.88 18.07 29.60
CA SER A 99 -19.35 17.85 29.54
C SER A 99 -19.89 17.29 30.85
#